data_AF-A0A2X4VRU8-F1
#
_entry.id   AF-A0A2X4VRU8-F1
#
_cell.length_a   1.000
_cell.length_b   1.000
_cell.length_c   1.000
_cell.angle_alpha   90.00
_cell.angle_beta   90.00
_cell.angle_gamma   90.00
#
_symmetry.space_group_name_H-M   'P 1'
#
loop_
_entity.id
_entity.type
_entity.pdbx_description
1 polymer ?
#
loop_
_entity_poly.entity_id
_entity_poly.type
_entity_poly.pdbx_seq_one_letter_code
_entity_poly.pdbx_strand_id
1 'polypeptide(L)'
;MIRLKRYVEFSVSFVLAFIMLQVVSGAILTMLYTPSFSWIEASALSSEVEFGHLSIVPTIVMSIVAFGIAYGVTKLSNKKIVG
;
A
#
# COMPACT_ATOMS: atom_id res chain seq x y z
N MET A 1 31.16 2.04 -2.60
CA MET A 1 30.18 1.25 -1.81
C MET A 1 29.24 2.10 -0.93
N ILE A 2 29.68 3.24 -0.38
CA ILE A 2 28.90 4.10 0.55
C ILE A 2 27.55 4.59 -0.04
N ARG A 3 27.49 4.86 -1.36
CA ARG A 3 26.23 5.30 -1.99
C ARG A 3 25.17 4.21 -2.09
N LEU A 4 25.56 2.96 -2.35
CA LEU A 4 24.64 1.83 -2.48
C LEU A 4 23.88 1.57 -1.18
N LYS A 5 24.57 1.65 -0.04
CA LYS A 5 23.98 1.48 1.29
C LYS A 5 22.81 2.45 1.52
N ARG A 6 22.96 3.71 1.11
CA ARG A 6 21.92 4.74 1.28
C ARG A 6 20.70 4.51 0.39
N TYR A 7 20.89 3.93 -0.81
CA TYR A 7 19.78 3.51 -1.66
C TYR A 7 19.04 2.31 -1.07
N VAL A 8 19.76 1.35 -0.51
CA VAL A 8 19.17 0.19 0.18
C VAL A 8 18.34 0.65 1.40
N GLU A 9 18.86 1.57 2.21
CA GLU A 9 18.14 2.14 3.35
C GLU A 9 16.82 2.82 2.94
N PHE A 10 16.85 3.58 1.84
CA PHE A 10 15.65 4.18 1.27
C PHE A 10 14.66 3.12 0.77
N SER A 11 15.11 2.15 -0.02
CA SER A 11 14.25 1.11 -0.60
C SER A 11 13.59 0.25 0.46
N VAL A 12 14.33 -0.15 1.51
CA VAL A 12 13.77 -0.91 2.63
C VAL A 12 12.70 -0.10 3.36
N SER A 13 12.98 1.18 3.63
CA SER A 13 12.01 2.08 4.28
C SER A 13 10.75 2.27 3.44
N PHE A 14 10.90 2.39 2.12
CA PHE A 14 9.79 2.52 1.17
C PHE A 14 8.91 1.27 1.17
N VAL A 15 9.49 0.09 1.01
CA VAL A 15 8.74 -1.17 0.97
C VAL A 15 7.99 -1.38 2.29
N LEU A 16 8.65 -1.14 3.42
CA LEU A 16 8.02 -1.29 4.73
C LEU A 16 6.85 -0.31 4.92
N ALA A 17 7.04 0.96 4.58
CA ALA A 17 5.98 1.97 4.66
C ALA A 17 4.80 1.62 3.74
N PHE A 18 5.07 1.17 2.52
CA PHE A 18 4.04 0.81 1.55
C PHE A 18 3.21 -0.39 2.01
N ILE A 19 3.86 -1.46 2.51
CA ILE A 19 3.16 -2.64 3.03
C ILE A 19 2.25 -2.25 4.21
N MET A 20 2.77 -1.45 5.16
CA MET A 20 1.99 -1.00 6.31
C MET A 20 0.76 -0.20 5.88
N LEU A 21 0.93 0.71 4.92
CA LEU A 21 -0.17 1.52 4.39
C LEU A 21 -1.23 0.63 3.72
N GLN A 22 -0.81 -0.35 2.92
CA GLN A 22 -1.73 -1.29 2.26
C GLN A 22 -2.50 -2.17 3.25
N VAL A 23 -1.83 -2.71 4.28
CA VAL A 23 -2.47 -3.53 5.31
C VAL A 23 -3.51 -2.71 6.09
N VAL A 24 -3.16 -1.49 6.50
CA VAL A 24 -4.08 -0.60 7.22
C VAL A 24 -5.26 -0.21 6.33
N SER A 25 -5.01 0.15 5.07
CA SER A 25 -6.06 0.47 4.10
C SER A 25 -7.01 -0.70 3.87
N GLY A 26 -6.47 -1.91 3.66
CA GLY A 26 -7.25 -3.13 3.48
C GLY A 26 -8.09 -3.47 4.72
N ALA A 27 -7.54 -3.28 5.91
CA ALA A 27 -8.27 -3.47 7.16
C ALA A 27 -9.42 -2.46 7.31
N ILE A 28 -9.18 -1.17 7.02
CA ILE A 28 -10.22 -0.14 7.05
C ILE A 28 -11.32 -0.46 6.03
N LEU A 29 -10.95 -0.85 4.81
CA LEU A 29 -11.92 -1.19 3.78
C LEU A 29 -12.78 -2.38 4.20
N THR A 30 -12.19 -3.37 4.86
CA THR A 30 -12.90 -4.54 5.39
C THR A 30 -13.83 -4.16 6.55
N MET A 31 -13.41 -3.25 7.44
CA MET A 31 -14.27 -2.74 8.52
C MET A 31 -15.46 -1.93 8.00
N LEU A 32 -15.28 -1.21 6.89
CA LEU A 32 -16.34 -0.41 6.25
C LEU A 32 -17.17 -1.21 5.25
N TYR A 33 -16.75 -2.42 4.89
CA TYR A 33 -17.46 -3.27 3.96
C TYR A 33 -18.63 -3.96 4.67
N THR A 34 -19.85 -3.68 4.19
CA THR A 34 -21.04 -4.43 4.62
C THR A 34 -21.29 -5.55 3.61
N PRO A 35 -21.23 -6.84 4.01
CA PRO A 35 -21.55 -7.93 3.10
C PRO A 35 -23.05 -7.95 2.82
N SER A 36 -23.46 -7.56 1.62
CA SER A 36 -24.84 -7.70 1.15
C SER A 36 -25.05 -9.09 0.55
N PHE A 37 -25.66 -10.01 1.30
CA PHE A 37 -26.09 -11.29 0.76
C PHE A 37 -27.52 -11.18 0.21
N SER A 38 -27.64 -10.94 -1.10
CA SER A 38 -28.93 -11.02 -1.81
C SER A 38 -29.14 -12.45 -2.31
N TRP A 39 -30.01 -13.21 -1.65
CA TRP A 39 -30.41 -14.56 -2.08
C TRP A 39 -31.12 -14.58 -3.45
N ILE A 40 -31.66 -13.43 -3.88
CA ILE A 40 -32.34 -13.27 -5.17
C ILE A 40 -31.30 -13.17 -6.31
N GLU A 41 -30.15 -12.52 -6.07
CA GLU A 41 -29.05 -12.49 -7.03
C GLU A 41 -28.30 -13.83 -7.10
N ALA A 42 -28.33 -14.62 -6.02
CA ALA A 42 -27.69 -15.93 -5.99
C ALA A 42 -28.32 -16.94 -6.98
N SER A 43 -29.62 -16.84 -7.28
CA SER A 43 -30.27 -17.66 -8.30
C SER A 43 -29.99 -17.22 -9.75
N ALA A 44 -29.36 -16.06 -9.94
CA ALA A 44 -29.00 -15.49 -11.24
C ALA A 44 -27.48 -15.37 -11.46
N LEU A 45 -26.67 -16.00 -10.59
CA LEU A 45 -25.22 -16.02 -10.70
C LEU A 45 -24.80 -16.66 -12.03
N SER A 46 -24.26 -15.86 -12.96
CA SER A 46 -23.56 -16.37 -14.13
C SER A 46 -22.37 -17.20 -13.67
N SER A 47 -22.09 -18.31 -14.35
CA SER A 47 -20.96 -19.20 -14.04
C SER A 47 -19.59 -18.59 -14.40
N GLU A 48 -19.55 -17.27 -14.61
CA GLU A 48 -18.40 -16.52 -15.09
C GLU A 48 -17.84 -15.69 -13.93
N VAL A 49 -16.56 -15.91 -13.63
CA VAL A 49 -15.85 -15.19 -12.59
C VAL A 49 -15.47 -13.82 -13.14
N GLU A 50 -16.26 -12.80 -12.84
CA GLU A 50 -15.84 -11.42 -13.11
C GLU A 50 -14.80 -10.99 -12.05
N PHE A 51 -13.55 -10.86 -12.48
CA PHE A 51 -12.56 -10.14 -11.70
C PHE A 51 -12.97 -8.66 -11.71
N GLY A 52 -13.40 -8.16 -10.55
CA GLY A 52 -13.80 -6.76 -10.39
C GLY A 52 -12.73 -5.78 -10.91
N HIS A 53 -13.15 -4.61 -11.37
CA HIS A 53 -12.27 -3.61 -11.96
C HIS A 53 -11.18 -3.14 -10.98
N LEU A 54 -9.92 -3.47 -11.30
CA LEU A 54 -8.75 -3.04 -10.52
C LEU A 54 -8.48 -1.55 -10.76
N SER A 55 -8.88 -0.70 -9.82
CA SER A 55 -8.51 0.72 -9.86
C SER A 55 -7.05 0.89 -9.44
N ILE A 56 -6.23 1.45 -10.34
CA ILE A 56 -4.80 1.70 -10.08
C ILE A 56 -4.54 2.95 -9.25
N VAL A 57 -5.53 3.85 -9.15
CA VAL A 57 -5.40 5.17 -8.52
C VAL A 57 -5.03 5.05 -7.02
N PRO A 58 -5.70 4.21 -6.20
CA PRO A 58 -5.32 4.05 -4.78
C PRO A 58 -3.87 3.59 -4.63
N THR A 59 -3.44 2.63 -5.45
CA THR A 59 -2.06 2.10 -5.42
C THR A 59 -1.02 3.18 -5.70
N ILE A 60 -1.27 4.06 -6.67
CA ILE A 60 -0.35 5.17 -7.00
C ILE A 60 -0.29 6.18 -5.86
N VAL A 61 -1.43 6.60 -5.32
CA VAL A 61 -1.48 7.55 -4.19
C VAL A 61 -0.71 7.02 -2.99
N MET A 62 -0.93 5.75 -2.64
CA MET A 62 -0.26 5.07 -1.54
C MET A 62 1.25 4.96 -1.77
N SER A 63 1.67 4.74 -3.03
CA SER A 63 3.10 4.72 -3.40
C SER A 63 3.75 6.09 -3.22
N ILE A 64 3.07 7.19 -3.57
CA ILE A 64 3.59 8.55 -3.38
C ILE A 64 3.73 8.88 -1.89
N VAL A 65 2.74 8.49 -1.06
CA VAL A 65 2.80 8.69 0.39
C VAL A 65 3.96 7.89 0.99
N ALA A 66 4.10 6.61 0.64
CA ALA A 66 5.21 5.76 1.09
C ALA A 66 6.58 6.33 0.66
N PHE A 67 6.67 6.90 -0.54
CA PHE A 67 7.87 7.59 -1.02
C PHE A 67 8.24 8.79 -0.14
N GLY A 68 7.26 9.62 0.22
CA GLY A 68 7.45 10.75 1.13
C GLY A 68 7.96 10.33 2.51
N ILE A 69 7.36 9.27 3.08
CA ILE A 69 7.78 8.69 4.36
C ILE A 69 9.22 8.19 4.28
N ALA A 70 9.53 7.37 3.26
CA ALA A 70 10.86 6.81 3.07
C ALA A 70 11.93 7.90 2.87
N TYR A 71 11.59 8.95 2.12
CA TYR A 71 12.48 10.10 1.94
C TYR A 71 12.73 10.83 3.27
N GLY A 72 11.70 11.06 4.07
CA GLY A 72 11.82 11.67 5.41
C GLY A 72 12.71 10.85 6.34
N VAL A 73 12.48 9.53 6.42
CA VAL A 73 13.27 8.58 7.23
C VAL A 73 14.73 8.55 6.78
N THR A 74 14.97 8.50 5.48
CA THR A 74 16.32 8.48 4.91
C THR A 74 17.04 9.81 5.18
N LYS A 75 16.35 10.95 5.03
CA LYS A 75 16.92 12.28 5.30
C LYS A 75 17.30 12.44 6.78
N LEU A 76 16.45 11.97 7.70
CA LEU A 76 16.73 12.02 9.14
C LEU A 76 17.91 11.14 9.54
N SER A 77 18.00 9.93 8.96
CA SER A 77 19.12 9.02 9.21
C SER A 77 20.46 9.58 8.72
N ASN A 78 20.47 10.26 7.57
CA ASN A 78 21.67 10.95 7.09
C ASN A 78 22.08 12.14 7.99
N LYS A 79 21.12 12.86 8.58
CA LYS A 79 21.41 13.97 9.50
C LYS A 79 22.06 13.49 10.80
N LYS A 80 21.71 12.29 11.28
CA LYS A 80 22.29 11.67 12.48
C LYS A 80 23.75 11.22 12.33
N ILE A 81 24.26 11.08 11.10
CA ILE A 81 25.64 10.62 10.85
C ILE A 81 26.64 11.80 10.80
N VAL A 82 26.15 13.04 10.70
CA VAL A 82 26.97 14.27 10.56
C VAL A 82 26.96 15.13 11.84
N GLY A 83 26.23 14.72 12.88
CA GLY A 83 26.14 15.42 14.17
C GLY A 83 26.92 14.72 15.27
#